data_AF-B9T125-F1
#
_entry.id   AF-B9T125-F1
#
_cell.length_a   1.000
_cell.length_b   1.000
_cell.length_c   1.000
_cell.angle_alpha   90.00
_cell.angle_beta   90.00
_cell.angle_gamma   90.00
#
_symmetry.space_group_name_H-M   'P 1'
#
loop_
_entity.id
_entity.type
_entity.pdbx_description
1 polymer ?
#
loop_
_entity_poly.entity_id
_entity_poly.type
_entity_poly.pdbx_seq_one_letter_code
_entity_poly.pdbx_strand_id
1 'polypeptide(L)'
;MKRLKIWVYMEGERPMVHSGPMKNIYAIEGQFIDEMESGESPFIARHADEAHVFFLPVSVAHIVEYIYLPITSYDRDKLIRVFKDYVKVVADKYPFWNRSSGSDHFMLSCHDWAMVHINSIPVELVRAFALGRNLKFEISFHSHRAPEISQHDPELYKNLIRVICNANTSEGFLPTRDVTLPELNIPPGGFDHVHHCLPSHKRRILAFFAGGAHGYIRKILLHHWKNKDDEVQVHEYLSKDEDYRKLMGQSKFCLCPSGYEVASPRIVESIYAGCIPVIISDHYNLPFSDVLDWSQISVQIPVEKIPEIKTILKGVSNDKYLRMQKRVRRVQRHFEINRPSKPFDVLHMVLHSVWLRRLDIRL
;
A
#
# COMPACT_ATOMS: atom_id res chain seq x y z
N MET A 1 30.53 -0.65 8.24
CA MET A 1 29.17 -1.16 7.91
C MET A 1 29.02 -1.18 6.39
N LYS A 2 28.59 -2.30 5.80
CA LYS A 2 28.26 -2.36 4.37
C LYS A 2 26.97 -1.57 4.12
N ARG A 3 26.92 -0.76 3.05
CA ARG A 3 25.71 -0.06 2.61
C ARG A 3 24.96 -0.97 1.63
N LEU A 4 23.62 -1.04 1.75
CA LEU A 4 22.79 -1.76 0.79
C LEU A 4 23.07 -1.26 -0.63
N LYS A 5 23.22 -2.22 -1.56
CA LYS A 5 23.40 -2.01 -2.98
C LYS A 5 22.45 -2.89 -3.77
N ILE A 6 21.79 -2.30 -4.75
CA ILE A 6 20.70 -2.89 -5.53
C ILE A 6 21.10 -2.86 -6.99
N TRP A 7 21.08 -4.02 -7.64
CA TRP A 7 21.18 -4.09 -9.10
C TRP A 7 19.78 -3.96 -9.69
N VAL A 8 19.60 -3.03 -10.62
CA VAL A 8 18.35 -2.85 -11.36
C VAL A 8 18.53 -3.49 -12.73
N TYR A 9 17.70 -4.46 -13.07
CA TYR A 9 17.71 -5.04 -14.41
C TYR A 9 17.30 -4.01 -15.45
N MET A 10 17.83 -4.12 -16.66
CA MET A 10 17.58 -3.18 -17.78
C MET A 10 16.76 -3.82 -18.91
N GLU A 11 16.37 -5.08 -18.71
CA GLU A 11 15.61 -5.88 -19.66
C GLU A 11 14.16 -5.44 -19.69
N GLY A 12 13.49 -5.73 -20.81
CA GLY A 12 12.07 -5.46 -21.02
C GLY A 12 11.82 -4.14 -21.75
N GLU A 13 10.56 -3.92 -22.12
CA GLU A 13 10.13 -2.76 -22.87
C GLU A 13 9.13 -1.90 -22.10
N ARG A 14 9.24 -0.58 -22.26
CA ARG A 14 8.23 0.37 -21.78
C ARG A 14 6.91 0.18 -22.55
N PRO A 15 5.75 0.41 -21.91
CA PRO A 15 5.56 0.95 -20.56
C PRO A 15 5.55 -0.11 -19.44
N MET A 16 5.60 -1.40 -19.78
CA MET A 16 5.43 -2.52 -18.85
C MET A 16 6.52 -2.64 -17.78
N VAL A 17 7.74 -2.23 -18.13
CA VAL A 17 8.89 -2.10 -17.23
C VAL A 17 9.46 -0.68 -17.30
N HIS A 18 10.33 -0.32 -16.35
CA HIS A 18 11.10 0.95 -16.35
C HIS A 18 10.26 2.22 -16.32
N SER A 19 9.01 2.12 -15.86
CA SER A 19 8.11 3.25 -15.64
C SER A 19 6.91 2.77 -14.83
N GLY A 20 6.34 3.65 -14.02
CA GLY A 20 5.11 3.36 -13.28
C GLY A 20 4.28 4.61 -13.02
N PRO A 21 3.06 4.45 -12.48
CA PRO A 21 2.22 5.57 -12.10
C PRO A 21 2.87 6.37 -10.97
N MET A 22 2.85 7.70 -11.09
CA MET A 22 3.45 8.64 -10.11
C MET A 22 2.41 9.39 -9.28
N LYS A 23 1.14 9.02 -9.41
CA LYS A 23 -0.03 9.68 -8.83
C LYS A 23 -1.06 8.67 -8.36
N ASN A 24 -1.98 9.13 -7.53
CA ASN A 24 -3.03 8.37 -6.86
C ASN A 24 -2.44 7.26 -5.97
N ILE A 25 -3.26 6.26 -5.63
CA ILE A 25 -2.91 5.18 -4.70
C ILE A 25 -1.73 4.29 -5.14
N TYR A 26 -1.41 4.27 -6.43
CA TYR A 26 -0.30 3.49 -7.00
C TYR A 26 0.99 4.29 -7.15
N ALA A 27 0.99 5.56 -6.71
CA ALA A 27 2.11 6.45 -6.96
C ALA A 27 3.44 5.89 -6.43
N ILE A 28 3.41 5.22 -5.28
CA ILE A 28 4.63 4.69 -4.65
C ILE A 28 5.36 3.67 -5.55
N GLU A 29 4.65 2.96 -6.43
CA GLU A 29 5.23 2.01 -7.38
C GLU A 29 6.12 2.72 -8.40
N GLY A 30 5.58 3.69 -9.13
CA GLY A 30 6.37 4.48 -10.07
C GLY A 30 7.44 5.29 -9.35
N GLN A 31 7.14 5.81 -8.16
CA GLN A 31 8.09 6.60 -7.37
C GLN A 31 9.35 5.80 -7.03
N PHE A 32 9.18 4.53 -6.68
CA PHE A 32 10.29 3.63 -6.39
C PHE A 32 11.10 3.29 -7.65
N ILE A 33 10.42 2.93 -8.75
CA ILE A 33 11.10 2.61 -10.02
C ILE A 33 11.94 3.80 -10.49
N ASP A 34 11.37 5.00 -10.47
CA ASP A 34 12.04 6.23 -10.90
C ASP A 34 13.27 6.57 -10.03
N GLU A 35 13.20 6.41 -8.70
CA GLU A 35 14.37 6.60 -7.83
C GLU A 35 15.47 5.57 -8.16
N MET A 36 15.12 4.29 -8.35
CA MET A 36 16.06 3.22 -8.65
C MET A 36 16.69 3.35 -10.05
N GLU A 37 16.02 4.02 -10.99
CA GLU A 37 16.51 4.25 -12.35
C GLU A 37 17.10 5.64 -12.58
N SER A 38 17.01 6.54 -11.59
CA SER A 38 17.53 7.91 -11.67
C SER A 38 19.03 7.98 -11.96
N GLY A 39 19.79 6.93 -11.62
CA GLY A 39 21.26 6.93 -11.62
C GLY A 39 21.88 7.72 -10.46
N GLU A 40 21.08 8.40 -9.65
CA GLU A 40 21.53 9.25 -8.53
C GLU A 40 21.36 8.60 -7.17
N SER A 41 20.47 7.61 -7.05
CA SER A 41 20.18 6.95 -5.79
C SER A 41 21.42 6.26 -5.19
N PRO A 42 21.74 6.49 -3.90
CA PRO A 42 22.92 5.92 -3.27
C PRO A 42 22.85 4.39 -3.12
N PHE A 43 21.66 3.80 -3.30
CA PHE A 43 21.41 2.37 -3.23
C PHE A 43 21.73 1.64 -4.54
N ILE A 44 21.89 2.34 -5.66
CA ILE A 44 22.16 1.70 -6.94
C ILE A 44 23.59 1.11 -6.94
N ALA A 45 23.70 -0.15 -7.38
CA ALA A 45 24.96 -0.83 -7.65
C ALA A 45 25.48 -0.43 -9.04
N ARG A 46 26.78 -0.14 -9.16
CA ARG A 46 27.37 0.18 -10.48
C ARG A 46 27.68 -1.07 -11.27
N HIS A 47 27.99 -2.15 -10.56
CA HIS A 47 28.25 -3.47 -11.09
C HIS A 47 27.42 -4.51 -10.33
N ALA A 48 26.96 -5.54 -11.05
CA ALA A 48 26.01 -6.51 -10.49
C ALA A 48 26.61 -7.38 -9.37
N ASP A 49 27.94 -7.51 -9.32
CA ASP A 49 28.70 -8.19 -8.26
C ASP A 49 28.78 -7.38 -6.95
N GLU A 50 28.55 -6.06 -6.99
CA GLU A 50 28.42 -5.22 -5.80
C GLU A 50 27.04 -5.34 -5.14
N ALA A 51 26.06 -5.89 -5.86
CA ALA A 51 24.68 -5.91 -5.43
C ALA A 51 24.42 -6.99 -4.37
N HIS A 52 23.58 -6.63 -3.41
CA HIS A 52 23.14 -7.52 -2.35
C HIS A 52 21.74 -8.07 -2.63
N VAL A 53 20.92 -7.28 -3.34
CA VAL A 53 19.59 -7.61 -3.84
C VAL A 53 19.42 -7.12 -5.27
N PHE A 54 18.51 -7.75 -6.00
CA PHE A 54 18.28 -7.52 -7.43
C PHE A 54 16.83 -7.08 -7.63
N PHE A 55 16.61 -5.92 -8.24
CA PHE A 55 15.29 -5.36 -8.46
C PHE A 55 14.79 -5.68 -9.86
N LEU A 56 13.55 -6.20 -9.93
CA LEU A 56 12.78 -6.35 -11.17
C LEU A 56 11.88 -5.10 -11.35
N PRO A 57 12.22 -4.13 -12.23
CA PRO A 57 11.48 -2.88 -12.41
C PRO A 57 10.18 -3.06 -13.22
N VAL A 58 9.38 -4.04 -12.83
CA VAL A 58 8.08 -4.36 -13.43
C VAL A 58 7.01 -3.46 -12.82
N SER A 59 6.20 -2.84 -13.69
CA SER A 59 5.03 -2.04 -13.28
C SER A 59 3.76 -2.82 -13.55
N VAL A 60 3.18 -3.39 -12.50
CA VAL A 60 1.94 -4.15 -12.61
C VAL A 60 0.81 -3.26 -13.12
N ALA A 61 0.78 -1.99 -12.68
CA ALA A 61 -0.22 -1.04 -13.16
C ALA A 61 -0.12 -0.81 -14.67
N HIS A 62 1.09 -0.59 -15.21
CA HIS A 62 1.27 -0.39 -16.65
C HIS A 62 1.07 -1.67 -17.46
N ILE A 63 1.42 -2.86 -16.92
CA ILE A 63 1.13 -4.12 -17.62
C ILE A 63 -0.39 -4.28 -17.76
N VAL A 64 -1.15 -4.03 -16.69
CA VAL A 64 -2.61 -4.12 -16.73
C VAL A 64 -3.19 -3.13 -17.75
N GLU A 65 -2.71 -1.89 -17.75
CA GLU A 65 -3.10 -0.87 -18.73
C GLU A 65 -2.75 -1.29 -20.16
N TYR A 66 -1.55 -1.79 -20.40
CA TYR A 66 -1.08 -2.16 -21.74
C TYR A 66 -1.78 -3.39 -22.32
N ILE A 67 -1.97 -4.44 -21.51
CA ILE A 67 -2.56 -5.71 -21.98
C ILE A 67 -4.07 -5.61 -22.14
N TYR A 68 -4.73 -4.87 -21.25
CA TYR A 68 -6.19 -4.90 -21.14
C TYR A 68 -6.87 -3.60 -21.58
N LEU A 69 -6.19 -2.53 -21.99
CA LEU A 69 -6.88 -1.34 -22.50
C LEU A 69 -6.74 -1.19 -24.03
N PRO A 70 -7.87 -1.05 -24.77
CA PRO A 70 -9.26 -1.18 -24.32
C PRO A 70 -9.64 -2.64 -23.98
N ILE A 71 -10.52 -2.82 -22.99
CA ILE A 71 -10.89 -4.15 -22.48
C ILE A 71 -11.68 -4.90 -23.53
N THR A 72 -11.10 -6.01 -23.99
CA THR A 72 -11.76 -6.99 -24.86
C THR A 72 -12.01 -8.32 -24.14
N SER A 73 -11.11 -8.73 -23.24
CA SER A 73 -11.22 -9.94 -22.40
C SER A 73 -10.24 -9.84 -21.23
N TYR A 74 -10.62 -10.40 -20.07
CA TYR A 74 -9.71 -10.51 -18.93
C TYR A 74 -9.27 -11.96 -18.75
N ASP A 75 -7.96 -12.21 -18.83
CA ASP A 75 -7.35 -13.54 -18.65
C ASP A 75 -6.05 -13.40 -17.83
N ARG A 76 -6.05 -13.91 -16.61
CA ARG A 76 -4.93 -13.83 -15.65
C ARG A 76 -3.65 -14.43 -16.19
N ASP A 77 -3.76 -15.46 -17.00
CA ASP A 77 -2.60 -16.17 -17.51
C ASP A 77 -1.75 -15.24 -18.37
N LYS A 78 -2.33 -14.19 -18.97
CA LYS A 78 -1.57 -13.17 -19.73
C LYS A 78 -0.60 -12.40 -18.82
N LEU A 79 -1.04 -11.97 -17.64
CA LEU A 79 -0.17 -11.24 -16.70
C LEU A 79 0.94 -12.12 -16.14
N ILE A 80 0.58 -13.34 -15.73
CA ILE A 80 1.55 -14.30 -15.21
C ILE A 80 2.57 -14.67 -16.28
N ARG A 81 2.12 -14.90 -17.53
CA ARG A 81 3.02 -15.16 -18.68
C ARG A 81 3.97 -13.99 -18.91
N VAL A 82 3.52 -12.74 -18.93
CA VAL A 82 4.40 -11.58 -19.11
C VAL A 82 5.46 -11.50 -18.02
N PHE A 83 5.09 -11.67 -16.74
CA PHE A 83 6.07 -11.66 -15.65
C PHE A 83 7.01 -12.87 -15.71
N LYS A 84 6.50 -14.05 -16.05
CA LYS A 84 7.30 -15.27 -16.21
C LYS A 84 8.29 -15.15 -17.36
N ASP A 85 7.88 -14.62 -18.49
CA ASP A 85 8.73 -14.38 -19.66
C ASP A 85 9.80 -13.34 -19.33
N TYR A 86 9.45 -12.29 -18.59
CA TYR A 86 10.41 -11.31 -18.08
C TYR A 86 11.50 -11.96 -17.22
N VAL A 87 11.08 -12.76 -16.22
CA VAL A 87 12.00 -13.49 -15.34
C VAL A 87 12.86 -14.47 -16.14
N LYS A 88 12.28 -15.16 -17.14
CA LYS A 88 13.03 -16.05 -18.03
C LYS A 88 14.12 -15.30 -18.79
N VAL A 89 13.81 -14.14 -19.39
CA VAL A 89 14.81 -13.30 -20.08
C VAL A 89 15.95 -12.90 -19.14
N VAL A 90 15.62 -12.49 -17.92
CA VAL A 90 16.61 -12.13 -16.89
C VAL A 90 17.48 -13.34 -16.49
N ALA A 91 16.86 -14.50 -16.27
CA ALA A 91 17.52 -15.72 -15.84
C ALA A 91 18.40 -16.35 -16.94
N ASP A 92 18.01 -16.22 -18.20
CA ASP A 92 18.78 -16.71 -19.36
C ASP A 92 19.99 -15.79 -19.65
N LYS A 93 19.83 -14.48 -19.42
CA LYS A 93 20.89 -13.49 -19.69
C LYS A 93 21.90 -13.35 -18.56
N TYR A 94 21.49 -13.54 -17.30
CA TYR A 94 22.34 -13.33 -16.13
C TYR A 94 22.36 -14.51 -15.17
N PRO A 95 23.51 -14.81 -14.54
CA PRO A 95 23.61 -15.93 -13.60
C PRO A 95 22.90 -15.69 -12.25
N PHE A 96 22.56 -14.44 -11.94
CA PHE A 96 22.13 -13.99 -10.62
C PHE A 96 20.82 -14.63 -10.16
N TRP A 97 19.83 -14.74 -11.06
CA TRP A 97 18.55 -15.38 -10.76
C TRP A 97 18.74 -16.86 -10.39
N ASN A 98 19.47 -17.59 -11.25
CA ASN A 98 19.67 -19.03 -11.11
C ASN A 98 20.52 -19.39 -9.88
N ARG A 99 21.44 -18.51 -9.46
CA ARG A 99 22.27 -18.70 -8.26
C ARG A 99 21.44 -18.84 -6.99
N SER A 100 20.42 -18.00 -6.84
CA SER A 100 19.63 -17.87 -5.62
C SER A 100 18.22 -18.45 -5.75
N SER A 101 17.89 -18.93 -6.96
CA SER A 101 16.52 -19.25 -7.38
C SER A 101 15.54 -18.11 -7.05
N GLY A 102 15.98 -16.86 -7.25
CA GLY A 102 15.19 -15.64 -7.00
C GLY A 102 15.13 -15.16 -5.54
N SER A 103 15.82 -15.81 -4.58
CA SER A 103 15.73 -15.45 -3.15
C SER A 103 16.37 -14.10 -2.78
N ASP A 104 17.23 -13.56 -3.64
CA ASP A 104 17.80 -12.22 -3.51
C ASP A 104 17.20 -11.22 -4.51
N HIS A 105 16.13 -11.61 -5.18
CA HIS A 105 15.36 -10.78 -6.09
C HIS A 105 14.14 -10.23 -5.38
N PHE A 106 13.77 -9.02 -5.74
CA PHE A 106 12.51 -8.45 -5.31
C PHE A 106 11.79 -7.75 -6.45
N MET A 107 10.48 -7.70 -6.31
CA MET A 107 9.63 -6.85 -7.13
C MET A 107 8.71 -6.02 -6.24
N LEU A 108 8.17 -4.95 -6.80
CA LEU A 108 7.29 -4.04 -6.08
C LEU A 108 6.00 -3.83 -6.86
N SER A 109 4.86 -3.98 -6.19
CA SER A 109 3.54 -3.75 -6.78
C SER A 109 2.58 -3.18 -5.75
N CYS A 110 2.04 -1.99 -6.01
CA CYS A 110 0.94 -1.46 -5.19
C CYS A 110 -0.45 -1.83 -5.75
N HIS A 111 -0.50 -2.40 -6.96
CA HIS A 111 -1.73 -2.83 -7.60
C HIS A 111 -1.98 -4.34 -7.41
N ASP A 112 -3.25 -4.73 -7.37
CA ASP A 112 -3.70 -6.13 -7.50
C ASP A 112 -3.50 -6.62 -8.93
N TRP A 113 -2.80 -7.73 -9.17
CA TRP A 113 -2.61 -8.18 -10.56
C TRP A 113 -3.78 -8.97 -11.13
N ALA A 114 -5.00 -8.72 -10.65
CA ALA A 114 -6.17 -9.01 -11.44
C ALA A 114 -7.46 -8.25 -11.09
N MET A 115 -8.14 -7.76 -12.14
CA MET A 115 -9.56 -7.44 -12.12
C MET A 115 -10.36 -8.64 -12.62
N VAL A 116 -11.16 -9.37 -11.83
CA VAL A 116 -12.10 -10.35 -12.41
C VAL A 116 -13.52 -10.16 -11.93
N HIS A 117 -14.32 -9.47 -12.75
CA HIS A 117 -15.49 -9.97 -13.48
C HIS A 117 -16.22 -8.74 -14.04
N ILE A 118 -16.09 -8.49 -15.35
CA ILE A 118 -16.80 -7.41 -16.04
C ILE A 118 -17.50 -8.02 -17.24
N ASN A 119 -18.62 -8.70 -17.00
CA ASN A 119 -19.64 -8.85 -18.03
C ASN A 119 -20.70 -7.74 -17.92
N SER A 120 -20.45 -6.68 -17.13
CA SER A 120 -21.50 -5.72 -16.74
C SER A 120 -21.05 -4.28 -16.49
N ILE A 121 -19.79 -3.92 -16.79
CA ILE A 121 -19.24 -2.57 -16.50
C ILE A 121 -18.89 -1.86 -17.81
N PRO A 122 -19.42 -0.65 -18.04
CA PRO A 122 -19.05 0.18 -19.18
C PRO A 122 -17.53 0.43 -19.23
N VAL A 123 -16.95 0.36 -20.43
CA VAL A 123 -15.51 0.53 -20.69
C VAL A 123 -14.98 1.87 -20.16
N GLU A 124 -15.84 2.89 -20.14
CA GLU A 124 -15.55 4.24 -19.62
C GLU A 124 -15.26 4.24 -18.12
N LEU A 125 -15.94 3.39 -17.34
CA LEU A 125 -15.70 3.26 -15.90
C LEU A 125 -14.36 2.62 -15.62
N VAL A 126 -14.00 1.58 -16.38
CA VAL A 126 -12.74 0.88 -16.17
C VAL A 126 -11.54 1.72 -16.56
N ARG A 127 -11.67 2.51 -17.65
CA ARG A 127 -10.69 3.54 -18.01
C ARG A 127 -10.45 4.52 -16.86
N ALA A 128 -11.48 4.94 -16.16
CA ALA A 128 -11.33 5.84 -15.04
C ALA A 128 -10.68 5.18 -13.81
N PHE A 129 -10.93 3.90 -13.51
CA PHE A 129 -10.24 3.19 -12.43
C PHE A 129 -8.75 2.97 -12.73
N ALA A 130 -8.40 2.53 -13.95
CA ALA A 130 -7.00 2.39 -14.38
C ALA A 130 -6.24 3.72 -14.36
N LEU A 131 -6.93 4.83 -14.66
CA LEU A 131 -6.37 6.19 -14.59
C LEU A 131 -6.45 6.83 -13.18
N GLY A 132 -6.89 6.08 -12.16
CA GLY A 132 -7.03 6.52 -10.78
C GLY A 132 -8.01 7.69 -10.58
N ARG A 133 -9.06 7.78 -11.39
CA ARG A 133 -10.17 8.73 -11.21
C ARG A 133 -11.19 8.14 -10.24
N ASN A 134 -11.54 8.91 -9.21
CA ASN A 134 -12.66 8.61 -8.30
C ASN A 134 -14.00 8.66 -9.07
N LEU A 135 -14.43 7.54 -9.64
CA LEU A 135 -15.79 7.41 -10.18
C LEU A 135 -16.75 6.84 -9.13
N LYS A 136 -17.90 7.51 -9.01
CA LYS A 136 -19.04 7.14 -8.18
C LYS A 136 -19.86 6.02 -8.85
N PHE A 137 -19.43 4.76 -8.79
CA PHE A 137 -20.30 3.65 -9.16
C PHE A 137 -20.02 2.39 -8.34
N GLU A 138 -21.12 1.81 -7.87
CA GLU A 138 -21.20 0.64 -7.03
C GLU A 138 -21.08 -0.60 -7.90
N ILE A 139 -19.88 -1.12 -8.06
CA ILE A 139 -19.68 -2.41 -8.74
C ILE A 139 -18.84 -3.30 -7.82
N SER A 140 -19.41 -4.47 -7.52
CA SER A 140 -18.79 -5.49 -6.67
C SER A 140 -17.63 -6.15 -7.41
N PHE A 141 -16.46 -5.51 -7.38
CA PHE A 141 -15.23 -6.11 -7.87
C PHE A 141 -14.69 -7.10 -6.84
N HIS A 142 -14.56 -8.37 -7.24
CA HIS A 142 -13.58 -9.26 -6.62
C HIS A 142 -12.26 -9.03 -7.35
N SER A 143 -11.49 -8.03 -6.91
CA SER A 143 -10.10 -7.93 -7.32
C SER A 143 -9.38 -9.17 -6.80
N HIS A 144 -8.61 -9.81 -7.67
CA HIS A 144 -7.79 -10.95 -7.25
C HIS A 144 -6.46 -10.39 -6.80
N ARG A 145 -6.17 -10.72 -5.55
CA ARG A 145 -5.26 -9.94 -4.75
C ARG A 145 -3.83 -10.31 -5.06
N ALA A 146 -2.90 -9.35 -5.02
CA ALA A 146 -1.48 -9.60 -5.34
C ALA A 146 -0.89 -10.90 -4.70
N PRO A 147 -1.25 -11.29 -3.46
CA PRO A 147 -0.84 -12.57 -2.88
C PRO A 147 -1.37 -13.84 -3.59
N GLU A 148 -2.60 -13.81 -4.12
CA GLU A 148 -3.29 -14.96 -4.73
C GLU A 148 -2.67 -15.38 -6.07
N ILE A 149 -2.00 -14.45 -6.75
CA ILE A 149 -1.35 -14.69 -8.05
C ILE A 149 -0.15 -15.63 -7.91
N SER A 150 0.50 -15.60 -6.75
CA SER A 150 1.58 -16.53 -6.46
C SER A 150 1.13 -17.99 -6.36
N GLN A 151 -0.17 -18.25 -6.22
CA GLN A 151 -0.70 -19.61 -6.28
C GLN A 151 -0.75 -20.18 -7.70
N HIS A 152 -0.69 -19.33 -8.73
CA HIS A 152 -0.80 -19.76 -10.14
C HIS A 152 0.55 -20.19 -10.72
N ASP A 153 1.67 -19.67 -10.21
CA ASP A 153 3.03 -20.19 -10.50
C ASP A 153 3.86 -20.25 -9.21
N PRO A 154 3.62 -21.25 -8.34
CA PRO A 154 4.25 -21.32 -7.02
C PRO A 154 5.77 -21.34 -7.06
N GLU A 155 6.37 -21.94 -8.10
CA GLU A 155 7.82 -22.02 -8.23
C GLU A 155 8.44 -20.66 -8.60
N LEU A 156 7.76 -19.85 -9.43
CA LEU A 156 8.21 -18.50 -9.77
C LEU A 156 8.29 -17.57 -8.54
N TYR A 157 7.28 -17.63 -7.67
CA TYR A 157 7.17 -16.73 -6.52
C TYR A 157 7.70 -17.31 -5.21
N LYS A 158 8.14 -18.57 -5.21
CA LYS A 158 8.53 -19.32 -4.01
C LYS A 158 9.50 -18.53 -3.13
N ASN A 159 10.55 -18.02 -3.76
CA ASN A 159 11.67 -17.38 -3.08
C ASN A 159 11.71 -15.86 -3.31
N LEU A 160 10.99 -15.35 -4.31
CA LEU A 160 10.98 -13.93 -4.66
C LEU A 160 10.45 -13.09 -3.50
N ILE A 161 11.19 -12.03 -3.13
CA ILE A 161 10.73 -11.04 -2.16
C ILE A 161 9.66 -10.17 -2.84
N ARG A 162 8.41 -10.24 -2.36
CA ARG A 162 7.33 -9.42 -2.89
C ARG A 162 7.15 -8.19 -2.01
N VAL A 163 7.27 -7.00 -2.58
CA VAL A 163 6.97 -5.73 -1.91
C VAL A 163 5.59 -5.29 -2.36
N ILE A 164 4.55 -5.52 -1.55
CA ILE A 164 3.15 -5.36 -1.99
C ILE A 164 2.26 -4.59 -1.02
N CYS A 165 1.30 -3.84 -1.56
CA CYS A 165 0.35 -3.05 -0.77
C CYS A 165 -0.63 -3.95 0.00
N ASN A 166 -1.26 -4.93 -0.66
CA ASN A 166 -2.15 -5.88 -0.01
C ASN A 166 -1.38 -7.00 0.73
N ALA A 167 -1.01 -6.72 1.98
CA ALA A 167 -0.25 -7.64 2.84
C ALA A 167 -1.15 -8.49 3.75
N ASN A 168 -2.07 -9.25 3.15
CA ASN A 168 -2.97 -10.14 3.87
C ASN A 168 -2.34 -11.54 4.05
N THR A 169 -2.10 -11.95 5.30
CA THR A 169 -1.50 -13.25 5.60
C THR A 169 -2.42 -14.44 5.26
N SER A 170 -3.74 -14.25 5.22
CA SER A 170 -4.67 -15.32 4.83
C SER A 170 -4.70 -15.56 3.32
N GLU A 171 -4.13 -14.66 2.52
CA GLU A 171 -4.12 -14.74 1.05
C GLU A 171 -2.75 -15.18 0.50
N GLY A 172 -1.81 -15.53 1.39
CA GLY A 172 -0.49 -16.00 1.03
C GLY A 172 0.62 -14.96 1.15
N PHE A 173 0.38 -13.80 1.79
CA PHE A 173 1.46 -12.91 2.23
C PHE A 173 2.24 -13.60 3.36
N LEU A 174 3.56 -13.74 3.20
CA LEU A 174 4.45 -14.36 4.17
C LEU A 174 5.36 -13.29 4.77
N PRO A 175 5.14 -12.80 6.00
CA PRO A 175 5.94 -11.73 6.58
C PRO A 175 7.45 -12.03 6.66
N THR A 176 7.84 -13.30 6.69
CA THR A 176 9.25 -13.72 6.67
C THR A 176 9.94 -13.52 5.33
N ARG A 177 9.18 -13.47 4.21
CA ARG A 177 9.71 -13.31 2.84
C ARG A 177 9.28 -12.01 2.18
N ASP A 178 8.05 -11.56 2.44
CA ASP A 178 7.42 -10.44 1.77
C ASP A 178 7.48 -9.16 2.62
N VAL A 179 7.34 -8.02 1.96
CA VAL A 179 7.40 -6.69 2.55
C VAL A 179 6.08 -5.97 2.30
N THR A 180 5.48 -5.42 3.35
CA THR A 180 4.30 -4.56 3.21
C THR A 180 4.71 -3.20 2.69
N LEU A 181 4.15 -2.80 1.55
CA LEU A 181 4.24 -1.47 1.00
C LEU A 181 3.07 -0.61 1.51
N PRO A 182 3.30 0.59 2.06
CA PRO A 182 2.18 1.47 2.41
C PRO A 182 1.51 2.02 1.15
N GLU A 183 0.18 1.94 1.11
CA GLU A 183 -0.63 2.58 0.07
C GLU A 183 -0.65 4.10 0.29
N LEU A 184 -0.26 4.86 -0.73
CA LEU A 184 -0.08 6.30 -0.64
C LEU A 184 -0.89 6.99 -1.72
N ASN A 185 -1.94 7.71 -1.33
CA ASN A 185 -2.77 8.46 -2.26
C ASN A 185 -2.18 9.85 -2.54
N ILE A 186 -1.43 9.98 -3.65
CA ILE A 186 -0.83 11.27 -4.06
C ILE A 186 -1.74 11.97 -5.07
N PRO A 187 -2.32 13.15 -4.75
CA PRO A 187 -3.16 13.84 -5.72
C PRO A 187 -2.33 14.37 -6.92
N PRO A 188 -2.98 14.62 -8.07
CA PRO A 188 -2.34 15.30 -9.20
C PRO A 188 -1.78 16.67 -8.75
N GLY A 189 -0.48 16.90 -8.96
CA GLY A 189 0.22 18.09 -8.45
C GLY A 189 1.14 17.83 -7.25
N GLY A 190 1.16 16.60 -6.71
CA GLY A 190 2.04 16.19 -5.62
C GLY A 190 1.39 16.31 -4.25
N PHE A 191 2.14 16.04 -3.18
CA PHE A 191 1.65 16.31 -1.83
C PHE A 191 1.68 17.81 -1.57
N ASP A 192 0.51 18.39 -1.32
CA ASP A 192 0.48 19.65 -0.58
C ASP A 192 0.94 19.32 0.85
N HIS A 193 2.13 19.79 1.23
CA HIS A 193 2.78 19.49 2.52
C HIS A 193 2.03 20.05 3.73
N VAL A 194 0.87 20.68 3.53
CA VAL A 194 0.00 21.18 4.59
C VAL A 194 -0.70 20.01 5.26
N HIS A 195 0.01 19.37 6.17
CA HIS A 195 -0.57 18.45 7.13
C HIS A 195 -1.51 19.24 8.05
N HIS A 196 -2.83 18.99 7.95
CA HIS A 196 -3.84 19.57 8.86
C HIS A 196 -3.78 18.94 10.27
N CYS A 197 -2.58 18.90 10.85
CA CYS A 197 -2.28 18.34 12.17
C CYS A 197 -2.74 19.28 13.29
N LEU A 198 -4.03 19.30 13.61
CA LEU A 198 -4.49 20.10 14.74
C LEU A 198 -3.94 19.57 16.07
N PRO A 199 -3.64 20.45 17.05
CA PRO A 199 -3.30 20.04 18.41
C PRO A 199 -4.46 19.32 19.09
N SER A 200 -4.15 18.48 20.07
CA SER A 200 -5.13 17.65 20.81
C SER A 200 -6.35 18.43 21.29
N HIS A 201 -6.17 19.64 21.84
CA HIS A 201 -7.25 20.48 22.37
C HIS A 201 -8.20 21.03 21.29
N LYS A 202 -7.82 21.02 20.00
CA LYS A 202 -8.67 21.45 18.88
C LYS A 202 -9.40 20.27 18.20
N ARG A 203 -9.17 19.04 18.65
CA ARG A 203 -9.79 17.83 18.09
C ARG A 203 -11.08 17.49 18.82
N ARG A 204 -12.21 17.90 18.23
CA ARG A 204 -13.55 17.78 18.81
C ARG A 204 -14.26 16.48 18.44
N ILE A 205 -13.89 15.86 17.31
CA ILE A 205 -14.50 14.61 16.84
C ILE A 205 -13.78 13.44 17.52
N LEU A 206 -14.53 12.51 18.12
CA LEU A 206 -13.93 11.34 18.77
C LEU A 206 -13.35 10.41 17.71
N ALA A 207 -14.18 9.98 16.76
CA ALA A 207 -13.77 9.09 15.69
C ALA A 207 -14.37 9.51 14.36
N PHE A 208 -13.61 9.34 13.27
CA PHE A 208 -14.06 9.72 11.93
C PHE A 208 -13.79 8.64 10.89
N PHE A 209 -14.75 8.48 9.98
CA PHE A 209 -14.62 7.71 8.76
C PHE A 209 -15.42 8.35 7.63
N ALA A 210 -14.83 8.42 6.44
CA ALA A 210 -15.57 8.66 5.21
C ALA A 210 -15.11 7.69 4.10
N GLY A 211 -16.06 6.99 3.48
CA GLY A 211 -15.78 6.11 2.35
C GLY A 211 -16.93 5.18 1.98
N GLY A 212 -16.97 4.79 0.70
CA GLY A 212 -17.97 3.87 0.16
C GLY A 212 -17.96 2.49 0.80
N ALA A 213 -19.09 1.77 0.66
CA ALA A 213 -19.36 0.43 1.20
C ALA A 213 -18.57 -0.70 0.51
N HIS A 214 -17.27 -0.51 0.30
CA HIS A 214 -16.38 -1.49 -0.33
C HIS A 214 -15.91 -2.52 0.71
N GLY A 215 -16.13 -3.81 0.46
CA GLY A 215 -15.80 -4.89 1.40
C GLY A 215 -16.80 -5.06 2.55
N TYR A 216 -16.79 -6.24 3.18
CA TYR A 216 -17.77 -6.59 4.22
C TYR A 216 -17.62 -5.76 5.50
N ILE A 217 -16.38 -5.44 5.91
CA ILE A 217 -16.11 -4.66 7.12
C ILE A 217 -16.68 -3.25 7.03
N ARG A 218 -16.54 -2.58 5.87
CA ARG A 218 -17.13 -1.25 5.66
C ARG A 218 -18.66 -1.29 5.64
N LYS A 219 -19.26 -2.35 5.10
CA LYS A 219 -20.73 -2.55 5.15
C LYS A 219 -21.21 -2.67 6.60
N ILE A 220 -20.51 -3.43 7.43
CA ILE A 220 -20.81 -3.55 8.87
C ILE A 220 -20.64 -2.19 9.56
N LEU A 221 -19.52 -1.49 9.32
CA LEU A 221 -19.27 -0.16 9.90
C LEU A 221 -20.36 0.86 9.54
N LEU A 222 -20.70 0.97 8.25
CA LEU A 222 -21.74 1.87 7.77
C LEU A 222 -23.10 1.48 8.33
N HIS A 223 -23.42 0.18 8.39
CA HIS A 223 -24.66 -0.29 9.00
C HIS A 223 -24.79 0.16 10.46
N HIS A 224 -23.72 0.07 11.26
CA HIS A 224 -23.77 0.42 12.68
C HIS A 224 -23.67 1.92 12.97
N TRP A 225 -22.88 2.68 12.20
CA TRP A 225 -22.48 4.04 12.60
C TRP A 225 -22.83 5.16 11.62
N LYS A 226 -23.21 4.85 10.37
CA LYS A 226 -23.46 5.89 9.35
C LYS A 226 -24.50 6.89 9.83
N ASN A 227 -24.09 8.14 10.03
CA ASN A 227 -24.93 9.26 10.48
C ASN A 227 -25.75 8.96 11.77
N LYS A 228 -25.20 8.17 12.71
CA LYS A 228 -25.90 7.72 13.92
C LYS A 228 -25.39 8.32 15.24
N ASP A 229 -24.25 9.01 15.23
CA ASP A 229 -23.63 9.58 16.44
C ASP A 229 -22.84 10.85 16.11
N ASP A 230 -22.89 11.85 16.99
CA ASP A 230 -22.21 13.13 16.79
C ASP A 230 -20.70 13.09 17.07
N GLU A 231 -20.26 12.16 17.92
CA GLU A 231 -18.85 11.98 18.29
C GLU A 231 -18.14 10.96 17.39
N VAL A 232 -18.85 9.89 16.99
CA VAL A 232 -18.37 8.87 16.05
C VAL A 232 -19.00 9.14 14.67
N GLN A 233 -18.31 9.98 13.91
CA GLN A 233 -18.78 10.47 12.62
C GLN A 233 -18.39 9.53 11.50
N VAL A 234 -19.36 8.77 11.00
CA VAL A 234 -19.19 7.82 9.91
C VAL A 234 -20.06 8.25 8.74
N HIS A 235 -19.43 8.48 7.60
CA HIS A 235 -20.09 8.90 6.36
C HIS A 235 -19.72 7.96 5.22
N GLU A 236 -20.64 7.76 4.30
CA GLU A 236 -20.33 7.01 3.07
C GLU A 236 -19.68 7.94 2.03
N TYR A 237 -20.31 9.09 1.80
CA TYR A 237 -19.80 10.17 0.97
C TYR A 237 -19.98 11.49 1.71
N LEU A 238 -18.96 12.34 1.68
CA LEU A 238 -19.05 13.70 2.18
C LEU A 238 -19.77 14.59 1.16
N SER A 239 -20.40 15.66 1.65
CA SER A 239 -20.92 16.72 0.80
C SER A 239 -19.77 17.48 0.11
N LYS A 240 -20.10 18.24 -0.95
CA LYS A 240 -19.07 18.99 -1.71
C LYS A 240 -18.36 20.07 -0.89
N ASP A 241 -19.02 20.58 0.16
CA ASP A 241 -18.53 21.66 1.00
C ASP A 241 -17.70 21.15 2.20
N GLU A 242 -17.66 19.84 2.40
CA GLU A 242 -16.92 19.20 3.49
C GLU A 242 -15.51 18.81 3.07
N ASP A 243 -14.53 19.26 3.86
CA ASP A 243 -13.13 18.94 3.65
C ASP A 243 -12.74 17.70 4.47
N TYR A 244 -12.52 16.59 3.76
CA TYR A 244 -12.06 15.32 4.32
C TYR A 244 -10.80 15.45 5.18
N ARG A 245 -9.78 16.19 4.71
CA ARG A 245 -8.50 16.34 5.42
C ARG A 245 -8.68 17.16 6.69
N LYS A 246 -9.53 18.19 6.64
CA LYS A 246 -9.91 18.99 7.81
C LYS A 246 -10.63 18.16 8.85
N LEU A 247 -11.59 17.31 8.46
CA LEU A 247 -12.32 16.43 9.38
C LEU A 247 -11.39 15.41 10.04
N MET A 248 -10.47 14.79 9.29
CA MET A 248 -9.42 13.94 9.88
C MET A 248 -8.54 14.73 10.86
N GLY A 249 -8.15 15.94 10.51
CA GLY A 249 -7.37 16.84 11.36
C GLY A 249 -8.08 17.22 12.66
N GLN A 250 -9.41 17.29 12.66
CA GLN A 250 -10.28 17.56 13.81
C GLN A 250 -10.62 16.31 14.64
N SER A 251 -10.23 15.13 14.18
CA SER A 251 -10.58 13.85 14.80
C SER A 251 -9.47 13.33 15.71
N LYS A 252 -9.85 12.73 16.84
CA LYS A 252 -8.89 12.06 17.73
C LYS A 252 -8.43 10.73 17.13
N PHE A 253 -9.39 9.96 16.65
CA PHE A 253 -9.21 8.64 16.06
C PHE A 253 -9.75 8.60 14.63
N CYS A 254 -9.06 7.92 13.73
CA CYS A 254 -9.47 7.79 12.33
C CYS A 254 -9.66 6.32 12.02
N LEU A 255 -10.90 5.92 11.73
CA LEU A 255 -11.22 4.52 11.47
C LEU A 255 -10.64 4.11 10.11
N CYS A 256 -9.91 3.02 10.11
CA CYS A 256 -9.25 2.43 8.95
C CYS A 256 -9.78 1.00 8.73
N PRO A 257 -11.07 0.85 8.38
CA PRO A 257 -11.63 -0.44 8.01
C PRO A 257 -11.09 -0.93 6.66
N SER A 258 -10.67 -2.20 6.59
CA SER A 258 -10.28 -2.81 5.33
C SER A 258 -11.44 -2.81 4.33
N GLY A 259 -11.07 -2.69 3.05
CA GLY A 259 -12.01 -2.73 1.93
C GLY A 259 -12.15 -4.15 1.39
N TYR A 260 -12.09 -4.29 0.06
CA TYR A 260 -11.83 -5.58 -0.58
C TYR A 260 -10.41 -6.10 -0.29
N GLU A 261 -9.48 -5.16 -0.13
CA GLU A 261 -8.10 -5.37 0.31
C GLU A 261 -7.90 -4.90 1.74
N VAL A 262 -6.86 -5.43 2.40
CA VAL A 262 -6.46 -4.97 3.74
C VAL A 262 -5.73 -3.62 3.70
N ALA A 263 -5.13 -3.28 2.56
CA ALA A 263 -4.49 -2.01 2.33
C ALA A 263 -5.50 -0.86 2.32
N SER A 264 -5.09 0.30 2.86
CA SER A 264 -5.87 1.52 2.72
C SER A 264 -4.98 2.75 2.83
N PRO A 265 -5.18 3.76 1.95
CA PRO A 265 -4.42 5.01 2.05
C PRO A 265 -4.78 5.77 3.33
N ARG A 266 -5.93 5.46 3.94
CA ARG A 266 -6.41 6.08 5.19
C ARG A 266 -5.46 5.89 6.36
N ILE A 267 -4.72 4.79 6.39
CA ILE A 267 -3.72 4.56 7.44
C ILE A 267 -2.64 5.64 7.35
N VAL A 268 -2.16 5.94 6.14
CA VAL A 268 -1.17 7.00 5.98
C VAL A 268 -1.81 8.38 6.12
N GLU A 269 -2.99 8.61 5.56
CA GLU A 269 -3.71 9.89 5.69
C GLU A 269 -4.00 10.25 7.16
N SER A 270 -4.30 9.26 8.00
CA SER A 270 -4.52 9.46 9.44
C SER A 270 -3.21 9.81 10.16
N ILE A 271 -2.11 9.14 9.81
CA ILE A 271 -0.77 9.50 10.30
C ILE A 271 -0.43 10.94 9.91
N TYR A 272 -0.63 11.34 8.66
CA TYR A 272 -0.44 12.71 8.18
C TYR A 272 -1.36 13.73 8.86
N ALA A 273 -2.58 13.34 9.20
CA ALA A 273 -3.49 14.20 9.95
C ALA A 273 -3.15 14.26 11.45
N GLY A 274 -2.16 13.49 11.96
CA GLY A 274 -1.89 13.37 13.39
C GLY A 274 -3.04 12.75 14.18
N CYS A 275 -3.92 12.04 13.46
CA CYS A 275 -5.07 11.31 13.94
C CYS A 275 -4.65 9.87 14.23
N ILE A 276 -5.02 9.31 15.38
CA ILE A 276 -4.60 7.95 15.72
C ILE A 276 -5.34 6.96 14.80
N PRO A 277 -4.64 6.16 13.98
CA PRO A 277 -5.28 5.14 13.16
C PRO A 277 -5.98 4.11 14.04
N VAL A 278 -7.22 3.77 13.69
CA VAL A 278 -7.97 2.66 14.29
C VAL A 278 -8.10 1.57 13.25
N ILE A 279 -7.30 0.51 13.38
CA ILE A 279 -7.24 -0.58 12.43
C ILE A 279 -8.42 -1.53 12.69
N ILE A 280 -9.26 -1.73 11.68
CA ILE A 280 -10.39 -2.67 11.71
C ILE A 280 -10.21 -3.59 10.50
N SER A 281 -9.43 -4.64 10.67
CA SER A 281 -9.04 -5.53 9.58
C SER A 281 -8.59 -6.87 10.17
N ASP A 282 -8.87 -7.93 9.43
CA ASP A 282 -8.39 -9.27 9.74
C ASP A 282 -7.10 -9.54 8.96
N HIS A 283 -6.12 -10.16 9.60
CA HIS A 283 -4.90 -10.69 8.95
C HIS A 283 -3.99 -9.68 8.22
N TYR A 284 -4.10 -8.39 8.51
CA TYR A 284 -3.24 -7.37 7.89
C TYR A 284 -1.87 -7.26 8.56
N ASN A 285 -0.80 -7.55 7.81
CA ASN A 285 0.56 -7.22 8.21
C ASN A 285 0.85 -5.74 7.91
N LEU A 286 0.83 -4.88 8.93
CA LEU A 286 0.94 -3.43 8.77
C LEU A 286 2.34 -2.99 8.25
N PRO A 287 2.43 -1.87 7.50
CA PRO A 287 3.70 -1.36 6.98
C PRO A 287 4.74 -1.16 8.09
N PHE A 288 5.98 -1.55 7.79
CA PHE A 288 7.14 -1.35 8.66
C PHE A 288 7.02 -1.98 10.06
N SER A 289 6.24 -3.04 10.22
CA SER A 289 6.09 -3.74 11.50
C SER A 289 7.41 -4.32 12.04
N ASP A 290 8.45 -4.44 11.19
CA ASP A 290 9.81 -4.82 11.61
C ASP A 290 10.49 -3.75 12.48
N VAL A 291 10.03 -2.49 12.41
CA VAL A 291 10.65 -1.32 13.07
C VAL A 291 9.64 -0.58 13.96
N LEU A 292 8.37 -0.53 13.55
CA LEU A 292 7.32 0.20 14.23
C LEU A 292 6.46 -0.73 15.08
N ASP A 293 6.42 -0.46 16.39
CA ASP A 293 5.41 -1.06 17.27
C ASP A 293 4.05 -0.33 17.08
N TRP A 294 3.19 -0.92 16.25
CA TRP A 294 1.87 -0.39 15.93
C TRP A 294 0.96 -0.24 17.16
N SER A 295 1.16 -0.99 18.24
CA SER A 295 0.38 -0.84 19.49
C SER A 295 0.61 0.51 20.17
N GLN A 296 1.71 1.20 19.84
CA GLN A 296 2.07 2.49 20.41
C GLN A 296 1.52 3.68 19.62
N ILE A 297 1.07 3.45 18.38
CA ILE A 297 0.62 4.48 17.43
C ILE A 297 -0.80 4.27 16.91
N SER A 298 -1.42 3.12 17.14
CA SER A 298 -2.75 2.78 16.66
C SER A 298 -3.61 2.06 17.70
N VAL A 299 -4.92 1.99 17.46
CA VAL A 299 -5.84 1.12 18.20
C VAL A 299 -6.33 0.04 17.24
N GLN A 300 -6.31 -1.23 17.64
CA GLN A 300 -6.92 -2.31 16.85
C GLN A 300 -8.29 -2.63 17.44
N ILE A 301 -9.32 -2.68 16.59
CA ILE A 301 -10.68 -3.09 16.97
C ILE A 301 -11.06 -4.29 16.10
N PRO A 302 -11.32 -5.47 16.71
CA PRO A 302 -11.84 -6.62 15.99
C PRO A 302 -13.17 -6.32 15.29
N VAL A 303 -13.43 -6.98 14.16
CA VAL A 303 -14.63 -6.72 13.33
C VAL A 303 -15.92 -6.91 14.11
N GLU A 304 -15.99 -7.93 14.96
CA GLU A 304 -17.12 -8.23 15.84
C GLU A 304 -17.40 -7.13 16.87
N LYS A 305 -16.40 -6.29 17.17
CA LYS A 305 -16.51 -5.18 18.13
C LYS A 305 -16.79 -3.83 17.47
N ILE A 306 -17.09 -3.79 16.17
CA ILE A 306 -17.55 -2.57 15.50
C ILE A 306 -18.70 -1.87 16.26
N PRO A 307 -19.72 -2.56 16.80
CA PRO A 307 -20.78 -1.89 17.58
C PRO A 307 -20.28 -1.18 18.85
N GLU A 308 -19.11 -1.56 19.37
CA GLU A 308 -18.53 -1.05 20.62
C GLU A 308 -17.49 0.07 20.40
N ILE A 309 -17.28 0.54 19.16
CA ILE A 309 -16.23 1.52 18.81
C ILE A 309 -16.20 2.72 19.77
N LYS A 310 -17.35 3.34 20.05
CA LYS A 310 -17.42 4.51 20.94
C LYS A 310 -16.95 4.17 22.36
N THR A 311 -17.38 3.03 22.90
CA THR A 311 -17.00 2.56 24.24
C THR A 311 -15.50 2.29 24.32
N ILE A 312 -14.95 1.57 23.34
CA ILE A 312 -13.52 1.23 23.27
C ILE A 312 -12.67 2.51 23.20
N LEU A 313 -13.03 3.45 22.32
CA LEU A 313 -12.26 4.68 22.11
C LEU A 313 -12.38 5.66 23.29
N LYS A 314 -13.54 5.73 23.96
CA LYS A 314 -13.68 6.49 25.22
C LYS A 314 -12.91 5.86 26.38
N GLY A 315 -12.67 4.55 26.35
CA GLY A 315 -11.82 3.85 27.31
C GLY A 315 -10.32 4.19 27.21
N VAL A 316 -9.87 4.82 26.12
CA VAL A 316 -8.48 5.29 26.00
C VAL A 316 -8.30 6.54 26.86
N SER A 317 -7.51 6.42 27.93
CA SER A 317 -7.20 7.56 28.79
C SER A 317 -6.55 8.71 28.02
N ASN A 318 -6.81 9.94 28.45
CA ASN A 318 -6.27 11.13 27.79
C ASN A 318 -4.73 11.10 27.72
N ASP A 319 -4.05 10.62 28.76
CA ASP A 319 -2.60 10.49 28.76
C ASP A 319 -2.10 9.47 27.73
N LYS A 320 -2.80 8.34 27.58
CA LYS A 320 -2.49 7.35 26.55
C LYS A 320 -2.69 7.95 25.17
N TYR A 321 -3.82 8.64 24.94
CA TYR A 321 -4.12 9.36 23.70
C TYR A 321 -3.01 10.37 23.33
N LEU A 322 -2.60 11.23 24.26
CA LEU A 322 -1.55 12.23 24.02
C LEU A 322 -0.19 11.59 23.67
N ARG A 323 0.17 10.49 24.35
CA ARG A 323 1.39 9.72 24.03
C ARG A 323 1.32 9.12 22.63
N MET A 324 0.20 8.48 22.28
CA MET A 324 0.00 7.90 20.96
C MET A 324 0.07 8.98 19.87
N GLN A 325 -0.62 10.11 20.04
CA GLN A 325 -0.58 11.22 19.07
C GLN A 325 0.84 11.77 18.88
N LYS A 326 1.61 11.95 19.96
CA LYS A 326 3.02 12.38 19.85
C LYS A 326 3.85 11.40 19.03
N ARG A 327 3.61 10.10 19.18
CA ARG A 327 4.30 9.05 18.41
C ARG A 327 3.85 9.00 16.96
N VAL A 328 2.54 9.13 16.68
CA VAL A 328 2.00 9.25 15.32
C VAL A 328 2.72 10.38 14.57
N ARG A 329 2.85 11.56 15.18
CA ARG A 329 3.59 12.68 14.58
C ARG A 329 5.07 12.36 14.34
N ARG A 330 5.72 11.65 15.27
CA ARG A 330 7.13 11.26 15.11
C ARG A 330 7.35 10.29 13.95
N VAL A 331 6.40 9.40 13.69
CA VAL A 331 6.52 8.39 12.62
C VAL A 331 6.08 8.92 11.25
N GLN A 332 5.49 10.12 11.15
CA GLN A 332 5.07 10.72 9.86
C GLN A 332 6.16 10.68 8.79
N ARG A 333 7.39 11.05 9.16
CA ARG A 333 8.56 11.02 8.27
C ARG A 333 8.77 9.67 7.57
N HIS A 334 8.40 8.56 8.21
CA HIS A 334 8.56 7.20 7.68
C HIS A 334 7.58 6.85 6.57
N PHE A 335 6.57 7.70 6.35
CA PHE A 335 5.58 7.53 5.30
C PHE A 335 5.69 8.62 4.22
N GLU A 336 6.54 9.64 4.43
CA GLU A 336 6.75 10.71 3.46
C GLU A 336 7.46 10.20 2.20
N ILE A 337 7.03 10.70 1.04
CA ILE A 337 7.72 10.52 -0.23
C ILE A 337 8.58 11.76 -0.47
N ASN A 338 9.88 11.55 -0.69
CA ASN A 338 10.82 12.58 -1.11
C ASN A 338 11.46 12.22 -2.46
N ARG A 339 11.78 13.24 -3.24
CA ARG A 339 12.55 13.15 -4.48
C ARG A 339 13.65 14.22 -4.48
N PRO A 340 14.94 13.85 -4.40
CA PRO A 340 15.45 12.51 -4.16
C PRO A 340 15.04 11.97 -2.78
N SER A 341 15.13 10.65 -2.60
CA SER A 341 14.82 10.02 -1.31
C SER A 341 15.68 10.58 -0.16
N LYS A 342 15.11 10.66 1.05
CA LYS A 342 15.77 11.17 2.27
C LYS A 342 15.85 10.10 3.34
N PRO A 343 16.89 10.12 4.21
CA PRO A 343 17.00 9.18 5.32
C PRO A 343 15.70 9.10 6.13
N PHE A 344 15.28 7.86 6.41
CA PHE A 344 14.06 7.53 7.14
C PHE A 344 12.73 7.80 6.42
N ASP A 345 12.74 8.20 5.15
CA ASP A 345 11.52 8.31 4.35
C ASP A 345 10.94 6.94 3.96
N VAL A 346 9.79 6.94 3.28
CA VAL A 346 9.11 5.69 2.91
C VAL A 346 10.01 4.76 2.09
N LEU A 347 10.82 5.30 1.18
CA LEU A 347 11.69 4.49 0.33
C LEU A 347 12.80 3.84 1.14
N HIS A 348 13.43 4.60 2.05
CA HIS A 348 14.43 4.04 2.97
C HIS A 348 13.83 2.96 3.88
N MET A 349 12.60 3.16 4.35
CA MET A 349 11.91 2.18 5.19
C MET A 349 11.57 0.90 4.42
N VAL A 350 11.11 1.02 3.17
CA VAL A 350 10.86 -0.14 2.27
C VAL A 350 12.16 -0.89 2.00
N LEU A 351 13.23 -0.19 1.64
CA LEU A 351 14.54 -0.79 1.39
C LEU A 351 15.13 -1.46 2.64
N HIS A 352 14.86 -0.91 3.82
CA HIS A 352 15.23 -1.55 5.08
C HIS A 352 14.50 -2.87 5.27
N SER A 353 13.18 -2.93 5.06
CA SER A 353 12.44 -4.19 5.13
C SER A 353 12.91 -5.20 4.09
N VAL A 354 13.19 -4.79 2.84
CA VAL A 354 13.78 -5.68 1.81
C VAL A 354 15.13 -6.23 2.27
N TRP A 355 15.98 -5.39 2.84
CA TRP A 355 17.28 -5.80 3.38
C TRP A 355 17.14 -6.84 4.50
N LEU A 356 16.16 -6.70 5.40
CA LEU A 356 15.91 -7.67 6.46
C LEU A 356 15.51 -9.05 5.90
N ARG A 357 14.68 -9.10 4.85
CA ARG A 357 14.33 -10.35 4.15
C ARG A 357 15.54 -11.00 3.51
N ARG A 358 16.48 -10.20 2.99
CA ARG A 358 17.71 -10.71 2.38
C ARG A 358 18.69 -11.31 3.39
N LEU A 359 18.77 -10.74 4.59
CA LEU A 359 19.73 -11.14 5.62
C LEU A 359 19.34 -12.43 6.36
N ASP A 360 18.19 -13.04 6.04
CA ASP A 360 17.67 -14.25 6.69
C ASP A 360 17.72 -14.17 8.22
N ILE A 361 17.40 -12.97 8.75
CA ILE A 361 17.28 -12.76 10.19
C ILE A 361 15.95 -13.38 10.57
N ARG A 362 15.99 -14.51 11.28
CA ARG A 362 14.85 -15.03 12.04
C ARG A 362 14.43 -13.95 13.05
N LEU A 363 13.52 -13.07 12.64
CA LEU A 363 12.89 -12.04 13.47
C LEU A 363 11.87 -12.67 14.42
#